data_AF-A0A838LZ15-F1
#
_entry.id   AF-A0A838LZ15-F1
#
_cell.length_a   1.000
_cell.length_b   1.000
_cell.length_c   1.000
_cell.angle_alpha   90.00
_cell.angle_beta   90.00
_cell.angle_gamma   90.00
#
_symmetry.space_group_name_H-M   'P 1'
#
loop_
_entity.id
_entity.type
_entity.pdbx_description
1 polymer ?
#
loop_
_entity_poly.entity_id
_entity_poly.type
_entity_poly.pdbx_seq_one_letter_code
_entity_poly.pdbx_strand_id
1 'polypeptide(L)'
;MIGKKDGAPGLGVSLTNKAEVYREANTFCREKGLEVETLHVTTTPANPGRLGSTELQFRCTAPGSKARPLVKESDTIIEIRNR
;
A
#
# COMPACT_ATOMS: atom_id res chain seq x y z
N MET A 1 -1.01 -28.09 7.31
CA MET A 1 -0.24 -27.14 8.15
C MET A 1 0.30 -26.03 7.24
N ILE A 2 0.44 -24.84 7.82
CA ILE A 2 1.03 -23.59 7.27
C ILE A 2 0.07 -22.71 6.47
N GLY A 3 -0.33 -21.63 7.14
CA GLY A 3 -1.03 -20.49 6.57
C GLY A 3 -1.29 -19.40 7.61
N LYS A 4 -0.38 -19.23 8.60
CA LYS A 4 -0.34 -18.01 9.42
C LYS A 4 0.09 -16.87 8.52
N LYS A 5 -0.88 -16.24 7.84
CA LYS A 5 -0.66 -15.01 7.08
C LYS A 5 -1.21 -13.85 7.91
N ASP A 6 -0.62 -13.68 9.09
CA ASP A 6 -0.89 -12.61 10.07
C ASP A 6 -0.40 -11.23 9.59
N GLY A 7 -0.45 -10.97 8.28
CA GLY A 7 -0.17 -9.65 7.72
C GLY A 7 -1.45 -8.85 7.66
N ALA A 8 -1.96 -8.41 8.81
CA ALA A 8 -3.09 -7.48 8.85
C ALA A 8 -2.74 -6.24 8.00
N PRO A 9 -3.53 -5.91 6.98
CA PRO A 9 -3.26 -4.75 6.13
C PRO A 9 -3.37 -3.47 6.96
N GLY A 10 -2.39 -2.58 6.79
CA GLY A 10 -2.33 -1.25 7.37
C GLY A 10 -2.52 -0.16 6.31
N LEU A 11 -3.06 0.97 6.73
CA LEU A 11 -3.27 2.16 5.90
C LEU A 11 -2.50 3.33 6.52
N GLY A 12 -1.53 3.88 5.78
CA GLY A 12 -0.80 5.10 6.13
C GLY A 12 -1.25 6.26 5.25
N VAL A 13 -1.61 7.39 5.83
CA VAL A 13 -2.09 8.58 5.09
C VAL A 13 -1.33 9.82 5.52
N SER A 14 -0.74 10.55 4.57
CA SER A 14 -0.10 11.85 4.84
C SER A 14 -0.54 12.86 3.78
N LEU A 15 -0.83 14.08 4.23
CA LEU A 15 -1.21 15.20 3.37
C LEU A 15 -0.01 15.84 2.67
N THR A 16 1.22 15.50 3.10
CA THR A 16 2.39 16.33 2.76
C THR A 16 3.46 15.55 2.02
N ASN A 17 3.66 14.25 2.30
CA ASN A 17 4.78 13.54 1.69
C ASN A 17 4.65 12.01 1.63
N LYS A 18 5.06 11.43 0.50
CA LYS A 18 5.26 10.00 0.34
C LYS A 18 6.28 9.47 1.36
N ALA A 19 7.38 10.16 1.60
CA ALA A 19 8.40 9.68 2.54
C ALA A 19 7.87 9.53 3.98
N GLU A 20 6.88 10.33 4.36
CA GLU A 20 6.29 10.35 5.70
C GLU A 20 5.42 9.09 5.92
N VAL A 21 4.50 8.80 5.00
CA VAL A 21 3.67 7.58 5.08
C VAL A 21 4.51 6.30 5.09
N TYR A 22 5.61 6.27 4.33
CA TYR A 22 6.52 5.11 4.35
C TYR A 22 7.26 4.98 5.68
N ARG A 23 7.64 6.09 6.32
CA ARG A 23 8.28 6.05 7.66
C ARG A 23 7.30 5.57 8.72
N GLU A 24 6.05 6.02 8.68
CA GLU A 24 5.00 5.56 9.61
C GLU A 24 4.73 4.07 9.44
N ALA A 25 4.51 3.62 8.20
CA ALA A 25 4.26 2.22 7.90
C ALA A 25 5.45 1.32 8.31
N ASN A 26 6.68 1.78 8.04
CA ASN A 26 7.88 1.09 8.47
C ASN A 26 7.99 1.03 10.00
N THR A 27 7.72 2.13 10.70
CA THR A 27 7.76 2.18 12.16
C THR A 27 6.74 1.20 12.76
N PHE A 28 5.50 1.21 12.26
CA PHE A 28 4.43 0.32 12.70
C PHE A 28 4.79 -1.17 12.55
N CYS A 29 5.35 -1.57 11.41
CA CYS A 29 5.79 -2.96 11.23
C CYS A 29 7.02 -3.29 12.07
N ARG A 30 7.96 -2.34 12.20
CA ARG A 30 9.20 -2.53 12.96
C ARG A 30 8.95 -2.69 14.46
N GLU A 31 7.95 -2.00 15.02
CA GLU A 31 7.48 -2.21 16.41
C GLU A 31 6.98 -3.65 16.65
N LYS A 32 6.54 -4.33 15.60
CA LYS A 32 6.09 -5.73 15.64
C LYS A 32 7.18 -6.73 15.26
N GLY A 33 8.41 -6.27 15.00
CA GLY A 33 9.50 -7.13 14.51
C GLY A 33 9.28 -7.64 13.08
N LEU A 34 8.46 -6.96 12.29
CA LEU A 34 8.10 -7.31 10.92
C LEU A 34 8.64 -6.27 9.93
N GLU A 35 8.73 -6.64 8.66
CA GLU A 35 9.07 -5.72 7.56
C GLU A 35 7.81 -5.17 6.89
N VAL A 36 7.87 -3.91 6.44
CA VAL A 36 6.80 -3.29 5.68
C VAL A 36 6.82 -3.77 4.23
N GLU A 37 5.71 -4.33 3.76
CA GLU A 37 5.49 -4.64 2.36
C GLU A 37 4.44 -3.68 1.79
N THR A 38 4.86 -2.86 0.82
CA THR A 38 3.96 -1.94 0.13
C THR A 38 3.06 -2.71 -0.83
N LEU A 39 1.74 -2.61 -0.62
CA LEU A 39 0.71 -3.19 -1.47
C LEU A 39 0.27 -2.21 -2.55
N HIS A 40 0.00 -0.96 -2.16
CA HIS A 40 -0.48 0.07 -3.07
C HIS A 40 -0.07 1.47 -2.59
N VAL A 41 0.20 2.37 -3.52
CA VAL A 41 0.42 3.79 -3.22
C VAL A 41 -0.47 4.59 -4.14
N THR A 42 -1.34 5.41 -3.56
CA THR A 42 -2.15 6.38 -4.29
C THR A 42 -1.68 7.77 -3.89
N THR A 43 -1.25 8.57 -4.86
CA THR A 43 -0.94 9.99 -4.63
C THR A 43 -2.00 10.81 -5.31
N THR A 44 -2.82 11.49 -4.52
CA THR A 44 -3.78 12.49 -4.97
C THR A 44 -3.06 13.84 -5.03
N PRO A 45 -2.91 14.44 -6.22
CA PRO A 45 -2.25 15.73 -6.35
C PRO A 45 -3.07 16.84 -5.65
N ALA A 46 -2.38 17.89 -5.23
CA ALA A 46 -3.02 19.09 -4.69
C ALA A 46 -3.72 19.85 -5.82
N ASN A 47 -4.97 20.25 -5.58
CA ASN A 47 -5.77 21.09 -6.48
C ASN A 47 -6.17 22.38 -5.75
N PRO A 48 -6.56 23.45 -6.45
CA PRO A 48 -7.11 24.65 -5.81
C PRO A 48 -8.27 24.28 -4.88
N GLY A 49 -8.14 24.54 -3.58
CA GLY A 49 -9.13 24.18 -2.55
C GLY A 49 -9.05 22.74 -2.01
N ARG A 50 -8.11 21.91 -2.47
CA ARG A 50 -7.90 20.55 -1.99
C ARG A 50 -6.41 20.26 -1.75
N LEU A 51 -6.04 19.98 -0.51
CA LEU A 51 -4.69 19.53 -0.21
C LEU A 51 -4.42 18.19 -0.89
N GLY A 52 -3.21 18.02 -1.40
CA GLY A 52 -2.76 16.73 -1.89
C GLY A 52 -2.74 15.71 -0.74
N SER A 53 -2.82 14.44 -1.08
CA SER A 53 -2.69 13.37 -0.10
C SER A 53 -1.97 12.19 -0.72
N THR A 54 -1.17 11.50 0.08
CA THR A 54 -0.59 10.22 -0.28
C THR A 54 -1.14 9.17 0.66
N GLU A 55 -1.72 8.13 0.08
CA GLU A 55 -2.28 6.97 0.77
C GLU A 55 -1.41 5.76 0.43
N LEU A 56 -0.92 5.09 1.47
CA LEU A 56 -0.08 3.91 1.39
C LEU A 56 -0.83 2.73 2.01
N GLN A 57 -1.18 1.75 1.19
CA GLN A 57 -1.59 0.43 1.66
C GLN A 57 -0.37 -0.44 1.82
N PHE A 58 -0.21 -1.00 3.01
CA PHE A 58 0.91 -1.87 3.33
C PHE A 58 0.44 -3.07 4.14
N ARG A 59 1.27 -4.10 4.23
CA ARG A 59 1.14 -5.16 5.22
C ARG A 59 2.47 -5.40 5.90
N CYS A 60 2.43 -5.86 7.14
CA CYS A 60 3.63 -6.30 7.82
C CYS A 60 3.89 -7.78 7.52
N THR A 61 5.09 -8.11 7.04
CA THR A 61 5.49 -9.48 6.71
C THR A 61 6.72 -9.90 7.50
N ALA A 62 6.91 -11.20 7.70
CA ALA A 62 8.12 -11.69 8.34
C ALA A 62 9.38 -11.25 7.57
N PRO A 63 10.45 -10.86 8.28
CA PRO A 63 11.67 -10.41 7.64
C PRO A 63 12.25 -11.47 6.69
N GLY A 64 12.57 -11.08 5.46
CA GLY A 64 13.03 -11.99 4.40
C GLY A 64 11.92 -12.55 3.49
N SER A 65 10.66 -12.17 3.71
CA SER A 65 9.59 -12.40 2.73
C SER A 65 9.81 -11.44 1.56
N LYS A 66 10.36 -11.91 0.44
CA LYS A 66 10.68 -11.07 -0.72
C LYS A 66 9.46 -10.24 -1.14
N ALA A 67 9.54 -8.93 -0.93
CA ALA A 67 8.56 -7.95 -1.39
C ALA A 67 8.35 -8.13 -2.90
N ARG A 68 7.23 -8.76 -3.28
CA ARG A 68 6.77 -8.72 -4.67
C ARG A 68 5.83 -7.53 -4.75
N PRO A 69 6.19 -6.44 -5.46
CA PRO A 69 5.24 -5.37 -5.70
C PRO A 69 3.99 -5.97 -6.33
N LEU A 70 2.83 -5.70 -5.71
CA LEU A 70 1.54 -6.00 -6.32
C LEU A 70 1.42 -5.16 -7.57
N VAL A 71 1.70 -5.78 -8.72
CA VAL A 71 1.37 -5.22 -10.02
C VAL A 71 -0.15 -5.06 -10.01
N LYS A 72 -0.61 -3.81 -10.04
CA LYS A 72 -2.01 -3.45 -10.22
C LYS A 72 -2.43 -4.09 -11.55
N GLU A 73 -3.20 -5.17 -11.47
CA GLU A 73 -3.84 -5.78 -12.62
C GLU A 73 -4.88 -4.77 -13.09
N SER A 74 -4.49 -3.92 -14.03
CA SER A 74 -5.34 -2.90 -14.63
C SER A 74 -6.54 -3.59 -15.26
N ASP A 75 -7.74 -3.21 -14.78
CA ASP A 75 -9.07 -3.45 -15.35
C ASP A 75 -9.06 -4.09 -16.74
N THR A 76 -9.45 -5.37 -16.80
CA THR A 76 -9.91 -5.99 -18.03
C THR A 76 -11.19 -5.26 -18.46
N ILE A 77 -11.06 -4.26 -19.33
CA ILE A 77 -12.19 -3.64 -20.04
C ILE A 77 -12.87 -4.77 -20.83
N ILE A 78 -14.00 -5.26 -20.36
CA ILE A 78 -14.84 -6.19 -21.10
C ILE A 78 -15.55 -5.36 -22.18
N GLU A 79 -14.98 -5.28 -23.38
CA GLU A 79 -15.69 -4.78 -24.57
C GLU A 79 -16.83 -5.76 -24.90
N ILE A 80 -18.04 -5.46 -24.42
CA ILE A 80 -19.25 -6.16 -24.84
C ILE A 80 -19.59 -5.66 -26.25
N ARG A 81 -19.13 -6.39 -27.28
CA ARG A 81 -19.60 -6.20 -28.66
C ARG A 81 -21.07 -6.59 -28.75
N ASN A 82 -21.94 -5.59 -28.78
CA ASN A 82 -23.36 -5.76 -29.09
C ASN A 82 -23.52 -6.01 -30.60
N ARG A 83 -24.13 -7.14 -30.98
CA ARG A 83 -24.52 -7.46 -32.36
C ARG A 83 -26.03 -7.39 -32.50
#